data_AF-A0AAV4MTW4-F1
#
_entry.id   AF-A0AAV4MTW4-F1
#
_cell.length_a   1.000
_cell.length_b   1.000
_cell.length_c   1.000
_cell.angle_alpha   90.00
_cell.angle_beta   90.00
_cell.angle_gamma   90.00
#
_symmetry.space_group_name_H-M   'P 1'
#
loop_
_entity.id
_entity.type
_entity.pdbx_description
1 polymer ?
#
loop_
_entity_poly.entity_id
_entity_poly.type
_entity_poly.pdbx_seq_one_letter_code
_entity_poly.pdbx_strand_id
1 'polypeptide(L)'
;MSAFVVQCLNPYHRDDCRVGKVTSNDDFKHLARKLTHVIMAKELKHCKSVEDLECNDNVKFKARDYIHKYMAKCGPIYKKDKYDSPLFY
;
A
#
# COMPACT_ATOMS: atom_id res chain seq x y z
N MET A 1 -11.82 0.04 0.99
CA MET A 1 -10.39 0.42 0.92
C MET A 1 -9.51 -0.60 0.20
N SER A 2 -9.56 -1.90 0.57
CA SER A 2 -8.69 -2.93 -0.03
C SER A 2 -8.75 -2.99 -1.57
N ALA A 3 -9.95 -2.90 -2.17
CA ALA A 3 -10.11 -2.87 -3.63
C ALA A 3 -9.38 -1.70 -4.30
N PHE A 4 -9.39 -0.51 -3.67
CA PHE A 4 -8.70 0.68 -4.17
C PHE A 4 -7.18 0.52 -4.10
N VAL A 5 -6.66 -0.08 -3.01
CA VAL A 5 -5.23 -0.38 -2.87
C VAL A 5 -4.78 -1.37 -3.96
N VAL A 6 -5.57 -2.42 -4.20
CA VAL A 6 -5.29 -3.38 -5.28
C VAL A 6 -5.28 -2.70 -6.65
N GLN A 7 -6.25 -1.83 -6.93
CA GLN A 7 -6.27 -1.03 -8.17
C GLN A 7 -5.00 -0.16 -8.32
N CYS A 8 -4.55 0.45 -7.24
CA CYS A 8 -3.31 1.24 -7.23
C CYS A 8 -2.06 0.36 -7.41
N LEU A 9 -2.09 -0.89 -6.95
CA LEU A 9 -0.97 -1.82 -7.04
C LEU A 9 -0.87 -2.55 -8.38
N ASN A 10 -1.98 -2.76 -9.10
CA ASN A 10 -2.02 -3.40 -10.42
C ASN A 10 -0.90 -2.96 -11.39
N PRO A 11 -0.60 -1.66 -11.59
CA PRO A 11 0.49 -1.25 -12.47
C PRO A 11 1.87 -1.74 -12.04
N TYR A 12 2.09 -2.00 -10.75
CA TYR A 12 3.35 -2.54 -10.22
C TYR A 12 3.49 -4.06 -10.39
N HIS A 13 2.40 -4.75 -10.73
CA HIS A 13 2.40 -6.18 -11.04
C HIS A 13 2.58 -6.44 -12.54
N ARG A 14 2.60 -5.40 -13.37
CA ARG A 14 2.83 -5.52 -14.81
C ARG A 14 4.31 -5.73 -15.12
N ASP A 15 4.56 -6.42 -16.23
CA ASP A 15 5.92 -6.71 -16.66
C ASP A 15 6.73 -5.49 -17.08
N ASP A 16 6.05 -4.46 -17.57
CA ASP A 16 6.64 -3.17 -17.97
C ASP A 16 7.01 -2.25 -16.78
N CYS A 17 6.70 -2.66 -15.55
CA CYS A 17 7.00 -1.86 -14.36
C CYS A 17 8.51 -1.85 -14.07
N ARG A 18 9.10 -0.65 -14.02
CA ARG A 18 10.54 -0.44 -13.78
C ARG A 18 10.90 -0.21 -12.31
N VAL A 19 9.92 0.12 -11.47
CA VAL A 19 10.12 0.51 -10.07
C VAL A 19 9.05 -0.12 -9.20
N GLY A 20 9.45 -0.79 -8.13
CA GLY A 20 8.55 -1.48 -7.21
C GLY A 20 7.89 -2.70 -7.86
N LYS A 21 8.47 -3.27 -8.93
CA LYS A 21 7.85 -4.41 -9.63
C LYS A 21 7.65 -5.56 -8.65
N VAL A 22 6.40 -6.03 -8.55
CA VAL A 22 6.04 -7.20 -7.76
C VAL A 22 5.97 -8.38 -8.71
N THR A 23 6.75 -9.43 -8.47
CA THR A 23 6.81 -10.60 -9.37
C THR A 23 6.00 -11.78 -8.86
N SER A 24 5.71 -11.83 -7.55
CA SER A 24 4.95 -12.91 -6.93
C SER A 24 3.53 -12.46 -6.59
N ASN A 25 2.56 -13.30 -6.95
CA ASN A 25 1.17 -13.13 -6.54
C ASN A 25 1.00 -13.14 -5.01
N ASP A 26 1.84 -13.89 -4.30
CA ASP A 26 1.80 -13.95 -2.83
C ASP A 26 2.25 -12.61 -2.23
N ASP A 27 3.37 -12.07 -2.75
CA ASP A 27 3.88 -10.76 -2.35
C ASP A 27 2.89 -9.65 -2.68
N PHE A 28 2.20 -9.73 -3.81
CA PHE A 28 1.16 -8.77 -4.19
C PHE A 28 0.00 -8.75 -3.20
N LYS A 29 -0.52 -9.94 -2.83
CA LYS A 29 -1.61 -10.07 -1.84
C LYS A 29 -1.17 -9.57 -0.47
N HIS A 30 0.05 -9.90 -0.04
CA HIS A 30 0.61 -9.43 1.23
C HIS A 30 0.75 -7.92 1.23
N LEU A 31 1.33 -7.35 0.18
CA LEU A 31 1.53 -5.91 0.03
C LEU A 31 0.20 -5.14 0.03
N ALA A 32 -0.81 -5.64 -0.67
CA ALA A 32 -2.14 -5.04 -0.66
C ALA A 32 -2.75 -5.02 0.75
N ARG A 33 -2.67 -6.14 1.49
CA ARG A 33 -3.14 -6.21 2.88
C ARG A 33 -2.36 -5.27 3.80
N LYS A 34 -1.03 -5.29 3.70
CA LYS A 34 -0.13 -4.47 4.51
C LYS A 34 -0.36 -2.98 4.30
N LEU A 35 -0.40 -2.52 3.06
CA LEU A 35 -0.65 -1.12 2.74
C LEU A 35 -2.05 -0.70 3.18
N THR A 36 -3.07 -1.55 3.01
CA THR A 36 -4.42 -1.30 3.53
C THR A 36 -4.38 -1.09 5.05
N HIS A 37 -3.72 -1.99 5.78
CA HIS A 37 -3.61 -1.89 7.24
C HIS A 37 -2.88 -0.62 7.67
N VAL A 38 -1.72 -0.32 7.07
CA VAL A 38 -0.93 0.87 7.42
C VAL A 38 -1.69 2.17 7.13
N ILE A 39 -2.38 2.25 5.99
CA ILE A 39 -3.18 3.43 5.64
C ILE A 39 -4.34 3.60 6.62
N MET A 40 -5.07 2.52 6.92
CA MET A 40 -6.17 2.56 7.88
C MET A 40 -5.68 2.94 9.28
N ALA A 41 -4.57 2.38 9.74
CA ALA A 41 -3.97 2.72 11.04
C ALA A 41 -3.52 4.20 11.10
N LYS A 42 -3.00 4.75 10.00
CA LYS A 42 -2.66 6.18 9.92
C LYS A 42 -3.90 7.07 9.98
N GLU A 43 -4.91 6.79 9.17
CA GLU A 43 -6.13 7.60 9.18
C GLU A 43 -6.89 7.45 10.51
N LEU A 44 -6.84 6.28 11.17
CA LEU A 44 -7.36 6.08 12.53
C LEU A 44 -6.68 6.95 13.59
N LYS A 45 -5.41 7.33 13.42
CA LYS A 45 -4.76 8.31 14.33
C LYS A 45 -5.27 9.73 14.12
N HIS A 46 -5.86 10.01 12.96
CA HIS A 46 -6.42 11.31 12.61
C HIS A 46 -7.95 11.37 12.85
N CYS A 47 -8.63 10.22 12.89
CA CYS A 47 -10.04 10.09 13.24
C CYS A 47 -10.21 9.79 14.75
N LYS A 48 -11.30 10.27 15.35
CA LYS A 48 -11.60 9.99 16.77
C LYS A 48 -12.16 8.57 16.97
N SER A 49 -12.81 8.03 15.94
CA SER A 49 -13.43 6.70 15.92
C SER A 49 -13.30 6.04 14.54
N VAL A 50 -13.36 4.71 14.49
CA VAL A 50 -13.38 3.91 13.24
C VAL A 50 -14.61 4.24 12.38
N GLU A 51 -15.71 4.67 13.01
CA GLU A 51 -16.98 5.00 12.37
C GLU A 51 -16.90 6.28 11.53
N ASP A 52 -16.06 7.24 11.94
CA ASP A 52 -15.73 8.46 11.18
C ASP A 52 -14.74 8.22 10.04
N LEU A 53 -14.20 7.00 9.92
CA LEU A 53 -13.20 6.65 8.92
C LEU A 53 -13.87 6.39 7.57
N GLU A 54 -14.27 7.47 6.89
CA GLU A 54 -14.86 7.37 5.57
C GLU A 54 -13.80 7.29 4.47
N CYS A 55 -13.95 6.33 3.56
CA CYS A 55 -13.06 6.16 2.41
C CYS A 55 -13.39 7.18 1.30
N ASN A 56 -13.30 8.47 1.64
CA ASN A 56 -13.56 9.60 0.74
C ASN A 56 -12.39 9.85 -0.22
N ASP A 57 -12.54 10.82 -1.13
CA ASP A 57 -11.52 11.10 -2.14
C ASP A 57 -10.20 11.63 -1.56
N ASN A 58 -10.24 12.30 -0.39
CA ASN A 58 -9.03 12.71 0.32
C ASN A 58 -8.25 11.49 0.84
N VAL A 59 -8.94 10.52 1.47
CA VAL A 59 -8.32 9.26 1.93
C VAL A 59 -7.76 8.47 0.75
N LYS A 60 -8.49 8.38 -0.37
CA LYS A 60 -8.02 7.75 -1.60
C LYS A 60 -6.77 8.44 -2.17
N PHE A 61 -6.75 9.78 -2.20
CA PHE A 61 -5.61 10.54 -2.70
C PHE A 61 -4.36 10.30 -1.85
N LYS A 62 -4.47 10.42 -0.53
CA LYS A 62 -3.38 10.12 0.42
C LYS A 62 -2.90 8.68 0.29
N ALA A 63 -3.83 7.73 0.19
CA ALA A 63 -3.51 6.31 0.01
C ALA A 63 -2.70 6.09 -1.26
N ARG A 64 -3.15 6.63 -2.39
CA ARG A 64 -2.44 6.52 -3.67
C ARG A 64 -1.04 7.12 -3.60
N ASP A 65 -0.90 8.33 -3.05
CA ASP A 65 0.39 9.00 -2.88
C ASP A 65 1.33 8.19 -1.96
N TYR A 66 0.80 7.66 -0.86
CA TYR A 66 1.56 6.81 0.05
C TYR A 66 2.04 5.52 -0.62
N ILE A 67 1.17 4.83 -1.35
CA ILE A 67 1.53 3.64 -2.14
C ILE A 67 2.62 3.99 -3.14
N HIS A 68 2.46 5.09 -3.89
CA HIS A 68 3.45 5.51 -4.88
C HIS A 68 4.82 5.80 -4.26
N LYS A 69 4.87 6.56 -3.16
CA LYS A 69 6.11 6.83 -2.41
C LYS A 69 6.72 5.57 -1.82
N TYR A 70 5.90 4.64 -1.32
CA TYR A 70 6.36 3.37 -0.77
C TYR A 70 7.01 2.52 -1.87
N MET A 71 6.34 2.37 -3.02
CA MET A 71 6.86 1.61 -4.15
C MET A 71 8.12 2.24 -4.76
N ALA A 72 8.18 3.57 -4.82
CA ALA A 72 9.38 4.29 -5.24
C ALA A 72 10.60 3.98 -4.35
N LYS A 73 10.40 3.78 -3.05
CA LYS A 73 11.47 3.39 -2.10
C LYS A 73 11.89 1.93 -2.22
N CYS A 74 11.08 1.08 -2.85
CA CYS A 74 11.35 -0.35 -3.02
C CYS A 74 12.47 -0.61 -4.04
N GLY A 75 12.87 0.39 -4.83
CA GLY A 75 13.84 0.22 -5.92
C GLY A 75 13.19 -0.48 -7.12
N PRO A 76 13.93 -1.19 -7.98
CA PRO A 76 13.38 -1.74 -9.21
C PRO A 76 12.40 -2.91 -8.99
N ILE A 77 12.64 -3.75 -7.99
CA ILE A 77 11.86 -4.95 -7.68
C ILE A 77 11.51 -4.96 -6.18
N TYR A 78 10.23 -5.15 -5.86
CA TYR A 78 9.77 -5.31 -4.50
C TYR A 78 10.29 -6.62 -3.88
N LYS A 79 10.86 -6.55 -2.67
CA LYS A 79 11.34 -7.72 -1.92
C LYS A 79 10.76 -7.68 -0.52
N LYS A 80 9.89 -8.64 -0.17
CA LYS A 80 9.21 -8.66 1.13
C LYS A 80 10.19 -8.61 2.30
N ASP A 81 11.28 -9.37 2.25
CA ASP A 81 12.28 -9.50 3.33
C ASP A 81 12.86 -8.15 3.80
N LYS A 82 12.99 -7.20 2.88
CA LYS A 82 13.54 -5.86 3.18
C LYS A 82 12.54 -4.92 3.84
N TYR A 83 11.24 -5.15 3.65
CA TYR A 83 10.19 -4.22 4.08
C TYR A 83 9.22 -4.85 5.09
N ASP A 84 9.34 -6.15 5.36
CA ASP A 84 8.59 -6.89 6.39
C ASP A 84 9.23 -6.89 7.77
N SER A 85 10.20 -6.01 7.99
CA SER A 85 10.81 -5.83 9.30
C SER A 85 9.74 -5.41 10.34
N PRO A 86 9.64 -6.11 11.48
CA PRO A 86 8.59 -5.91 12.49
C PRO A 86 8.67 -4.57 13.25
N LEU A 87 9.65 -3.71 12.95
CA LEU A 87 9.87 -2.43 13.62
C LEU A 87 8.83 -1.34 13.34
N PHE A 88 7.77 -1.64 12.57
CA PHE A 88 6.72 -0.68 12.24
C PHE A 88 5.29 -1.18 12.53
N TYR A 89 5.14 -2.21 13.37
CA TYR A 89 3.85 -2.58 13.97
C TYR A 89 3.69 -1.97 15.35
#